data_AF-A0A2M8KCD1-F1
#
_entry.id   AF-A0A2M8KCD1-F1
#
_cell.length_a   1.000
_cell.length_b   1.000
_cell.length_c   1.000
_cell.angle_alpha   90.00
_cell.angle_beta   90.00
_cell.angle_gamma   90.00
#
_symmetry.space_group_name_H-M   'P 1'
#
loop_
_entity.id
_entity.type
_entity.pdbx_description
1 polymer ?
#
loop_
_entity_poly.entity_id
_entity_poly.type
_entity_poly.pdbx_seq_one_letter_code
_entity_poly.pdbx_strand_id
1 'polypeptide(L)'
;MFLDIAIGIYAAAFLGWVLNFSPNAWFFVGGILMTVLPDSDFLYYFLKRKKDRDRINDHSHRDYIHYPLIYLPLGFLIFYLFGGKEWALLFFFCSFLHFVHDSIGIGWGIKWLWPFSTNNFAFFYLYSRKGNTSPTRILFSISKEQMGHYVREYGDKDWFKNIYLKWHPIAIVEYTVFISSIIFLLFYIL
;
A
#
# COMPACT_ATOMS: atom_id res chain seq x y z
N MET A 1 -2.71 -5.53 1.85
CA MET A 1 -4.14 -5.72 2.22
C MET A 1 -4.38 -5.78 3.74
N PHE A 2 -3.82 -6.75 4.50
CA PHE A 2 -4.06 -6.83 5.95
C PHE A 2 -3.52 -5.61 6.70
N LEU A 3 -2.31 -5.21 6.32
CA LEU A 3 -1.70 -3.98 6.80
C LEU A 3 -2.52 -2.74 6.43
N ASP A 4 -3.12 -2.69 5.23
CA ASP A 4 -3.95 -1.55 4.79
C ASP A 4 -5.17 -1.36 5.69
N ILE A 5 -5.86 -2.44 6.03
CA ILE A 5 -7.01 -2.39 6.94
C ILE A 5 -6.57 -1.81 8.30
N ALA A 6 -5.43 -2.28 8.81
CA ALA A 6 -4.91 -1.80 10.08
C ALA A 6 -4.47 -0.33 10.03
N ILE A 7 -3.80 0.09 8.96
CA ILE A 7 -3.44 1.48 8.71
C ILE A 7 -4.70 2.35 8.71
N GLY A 8 -5.75 1.94 8.00
CA GLY A 8 -7.00 2.70 7.94
C GLY A 8 -7.65 2.89 9.32
N ILE A 9 -7.69 1.83 10.13
CA ILE A 9 -8.23 1.89 11.50
C ILE A 9 -7.39 2.81 12.39
N TYR A 10 -6.07 2.62 12.41
CA TYR A 10 -5.19 3.41 13.26
C TYR A 10 -5.11 4.87 12.82
N ALA A 11 -5.10 5.16 11.51
CA ALA A 11 -5.11 6.52 10.99
C ALA A 11 -6.41 7.25 11.36
N ALA A 12 -7.57 6.58 11.28
CA ALA A 12 -8.85 7.14 11.71
C ALA A 12 -8.84 7.54 13.19
N ALA A 13 -8.39 6.64 14.07
CA ALA A 13 -8.30 6.92 15.49
C ALA A 13 -7.27 8.01 15.83
N PHE A 14 -6.10 7.96 15.18
CA PHE A 14 -5.04 8.96 15.35
C PHE A 14 -5.54 10.36 14.98
N LEU A 15 -6.26 10.50 13.87
CA LEU A 15 -6.84 11.79 13.47
C LEU A 15 -7.93 12.26 14.42
N GLY A 16 -8.77 11.36 14.94
CA GLY A 16 -9.71 11.67 16.02
C GLY A 16 -9.04 12.33 17.22
N TRP A 17 -7.94 11.72 17.67
CA TRP A 17 -7.14 12.23 18.77
C TRP A 17 -6.48 13.58 18.46
N VAL A 18 -5.78 13.71 17.32
CA VAL A 18 -5.06 14.95 16.94
C VAL A 18 -6.02 16.12 16.68
N LEU A 19 -7.17 15.86 16.06
CA LEU A 19 -8.15 16.89 15.70
C LEU A 19 -9.23 17.11 16.77
N ASN A 20 -9.14 16.38 17.89
CA ASN A 20 -10.05 16.47 19.03
C ASN A 20 -11.53 16.27 18.66
N PHE A 21 -11.84 15.23 17.88
CA PHE A 21 -13.21 14.79 17.62
C PHE A 21 -13.33 13.28 17.86
N SER A 22 -14.55 12.80 18.09
CA SER A 22 -14.83 11.36 18.22
C SER A 22 -15.18 10.80 16.83
N PRO A 23 -14.30 9.99 16.20
CA PRO A 23 -14.61 9.35 14.94
C PRO A 23 -15.74 8.35 15.11
N ASN A 24 -16.79 8.50 14.30
CA ASN A 24 -17.86 7.52 14.23
C ASN A 24 -17.44 6.30 13.38
N ALA A 25 -18.27 5.26 13.36
CA ALA A 25 -18.02 4.04 12.59
C ALA A 25 -17.74 4.31 11.10
N TRP A 26 -18.40 5.30 10.49
CA TRP A 26 -18.19 5.65 9.08
C TRP A 26 -16.80 6.20 8.81
N PHE A 27 -16.21 6.93 9.76
CA PHE A 27 -14.84 7.43 9.62
C PHE A 27 -13.82 6.29 9.61
N PHE A 28 -14.03 5.25 10.42
CA PHE A 28 -13.20 4.04 10.39
C PHE A 28 -13.35 3.25 9.09
N VAL A 29 -14.59 3.04 8.63
CA VAL A 29 -14.86 2.41 7.32
C VAL A 29 -14.20 3.22 6.21
N GLY A 30 -14.34 4.55 6.27
CA GLY A 30 -13.68 5.50 5.39
C GLY A 30 -12.17 5.32 5.35
N GLY A 31 -11.52 5.23 6.51
CA GLY A 31 -10.08 5.02 6.62
C GLY A 31 -9.63 3.74 5.92
N ILE A 32 -10.31 2.62 6.20
CA ILE A 32 -10.02 1.33 5.55
C ILE A 32 -10.15 1.44 4.03
N LEU A 33 -11.26 2.00 3.55
CA LEU A 33 -11.51 2.14 2.11
C LEU A 33 -10.48 3.06 1.45
N MET A 34 -10.12 4.17 2.09
CA MET A 34 -9.13 5.12 1.58
C MET A 34 -7.71 4.54 1.55
N THR A 35 -7.34 3.66 2.50
CA THR A 35 -6.04 2.99 2.44
C THR A 35 -5.97 1.97 1.31
N VAL A 36 -7.06 1.27 1.01
CA VAL A 36 -7.11 0.27 -0.08
C VAL A 36 -7.33 0.92 -1.45
N LEU A 37 -7.88 2.14 -1.51
CA LEU A 37 -8.25 2.82 -2.75
C LEU A 37 -7.12 2.92 -3.80
N PRO A 38 -5.85 3.17 -3.44
CA PRO A 38 -4.77 3.21 -4.42
C PRO A 38 -4.54 1.88 -5.14
N ASP A 39 -4.94 0.73 -4.58
CA ASP A 39 -4.85 -0.57 -5.26
C ASP A 39 -6.08 -0.88 -6.14
N SER A 40 -7.02 0.06 -6.29
CA SER A 40 -8.20 -0.16 -7.14
C SER A 40 -7.87 -0.36 -8.63
N ASP A 41 -6.70 0.07 -9.08
CA ASP A 41 -6.17 -0.21 -10.42
C ASP A 41 -5.82 -1.69 -10.64
N PHE A 42 -5.60 -2.45 -9.57
CA PHE A 42 -5.48 -3.90 -9.64
C PHE A 42 -6.74 -4.54 -10.23
N LEU A 43 -7.94 -4.02 -9.95
CA LEU A 43 -9.18 -4.53 -10.52
C LEU A 43 -9.17 -4.39 -12.05
N TYR A 44 -8.77 -3.23 -12.56
CA TYR A 44 -8.64 -2.99 -14.00
C TYR A 44 -7.59 -3.93 -14.62
N TYR A 45 -6.44 -4.10 -13.96
CA TYR A 45 -5.40 -5.03 -14.40
C TYR A 45 -5.89 -6.48 -14.43
N PHE A 46 -6.56 -6.92 -13.36
CA PHE A 46 -7.13 -8.25 -13.21
C PHE A 46 -8.15 -8.56 -14.31
N LEU A 47 -9.03 -7.60 -14.64
CA LEU A 47 -10.03 -7.75 -15.70
C LEU A 47 -9.41 -7.78 -17.10
N LYS A 48 -8.28 -7.10 -17.34
CA LYS A 48 -7.60 -7.08 -18.64
C LYS A 48 -6.66 -8.26 -18.89
N ARG A 49 -6.29 -8.99 -17.83
CA ARG A 49 -5.33 -10.09 -17.89
C ARG A 49 -5.79 -11.21 -18.82
N LYS A 50 -4.93 -11.61 -19.76
CA LYS A 50 -5.15 -12.78 -20.62
C LYS A 50 -4.32 -13.95 -20.10
N LYS A 51 -4.93 -14.80 -19.24
CA LYS A 51 -4.39 -16.11 -18.77
C LYS A 51 -3.34 -16.02 -17.64
N ASP A 52 -2.95 -17.19 -17.09
CA ASP A 52 -2.08 -17.32 -15.91
C ASP A 52 -0.65 -16.78 -16.06
N ARG A 53 -0.17 -16.56 -17.28
CA ARG A 53 1.22 -16.14 -17.53
C ARG A 53 1.57 -14.73 -16.99
N ASP A 54 0.57 -13.89 -16.74
CA ASP A 54 0.78 -12.51 -16.31
C ASP A 54 0.93 -12.34 -14.78
N ARG A 55 0.86 -13.41 -13.98
CA ARG A 55 0.96 -13.37 -12.49
C ARG A 55 2.28 -12.77 -11.98
N ILE A 56 3.36 -12.90 -12.76
CA ILE A 56 4.65 -12.24 -12.45
C ILE A 56 4.53 -10.71 -12.56
N ASN A 57 3.67 -10.25 -13.47
CA ASN A 57 3.48 -8.86 -13.81
C ASN A 57 2.36 -8.20 -13.00
N ASP A 58 1.87 -8.87 -11.95
CA ASP A 58 0.85 -8.28 -11.08
C ASP A 58 1.34 -6.94 -10.52
N HIS A 59 2.64 -6.74 -10.30
CA HIS A 59 3.24 -5.46 -9.90
C HIS A 59 3.01 -4.30 -10.90
N SER A 60 2.69 -4.60 -12.16
CA SER A 60 2.47 -3.59 -13.20
C SER A 60 1.14 -2.84 -13.04
N HIS A 61 0.24 -3.23 -12.12
CA HIS A 61 -0.95 -2.41 -11.83
C HIS A 61 -0.53 -1.01 -11.37
N ARG A 62 0.58 -0.89 -10.62
CA ARG A 62 1.08 0.36 -10.04
C ARG A 62 1.50 1.43 -11.05
N ASP A 63 1.36 1.16 -12.34
CA ASP A 63 1.57 2.11 -13.42
C ASP A 63 0.31 2.95 -13.74
N TYR A 64 -0.81 2.80 -13.02
CA TYR A 64 -2.04 3.55 -13.30
C TYR A 64 -2.35 4.66 -12.29
N ILE A 65 -2.40 4.37 -10.99
CA ILE A 65 -2.80 5.39 -10.00
C ILE A 65 -1.77 5.66 -8.89
N HIS A 66 -0.71 4.85 -8.78
CA HIS A 66 0.37 5.01 -7.78
C HIS A 66 1.35 6.15 -8.13
N TYR A 67 0.82 7.36 -8.22
CA TYR A 67 1.53 8.61 -8.53
C TYR A 67 1.36 9.62 -7.39
N PRO A 68 2.10 9.48 -6.26
CA PRO A 68 1.81 10.21 -5.02
C PRO A 68 1.77 11.73 -5.17
N LEU A 69 2.65 12.33 -5.98
CA LEU A 69 2.69 13.79 -6.20
C LEU A 69 1.44 14.36 -6.84
N ILE A 70 0.65 13.56 -7.53
CA ILE A 70 -0.61 13.99 -8.15
C ILE A 70 -1.81 13.41 -7.39
N TYR A 71 -1.74 12.13 -7.03
CA TYR A 71 -2.81 11.43 -6.32
C TYR A 71 -3.11 12.08 -4.96
N LEU A 72 -2.08 12.37 -4.15
CA LEU A 72 -2.28 12.90 -2.80
C LEU A 72 -2.85 14.32 -2.81
N PRO A 73 -2.29 15.30 -3.56
CA PRO A 73 -2.85 16.66 -3.54
C PRO A 73 -4.25 16.74 -4.17
N LEU A 74 -4.48 16.01 -5.27
CA LEU A 74 -5.78 16.04 -5.94
C LEU A 74 -6.86 15.40 -5.07
N GLY A 75 -6.59 14.22 -4.51
CA GLY A 75 -7.56 13.56 -3.63
C GLY A 75 -7.76 14.33 -2.32
N PHE A 76 -6.70 14.91 -1.74
CA PHE A 76 -6.86 15.81 -0.59
C PHE A 76 -7.81 16.96 -0.92
N LEU A 77 -7.62 17.64 -2.06
CA LEU A 77 -8.51 18.73 -2.48
C LEU A 77 -9.95 18.26 -2.67
N ILE A 78 -10.18 17.12 -3.33
CA ILE A 78 -11.52 16.57 -3.55
C ILE A 78 -12.19 16.28 -2.20
N PHE A 79 -11.54 15.52 -1.32
CA PHE A 79 -12.12 15.19 -0.02
C PHE A 79 -12.28 16.42 0.89
N TYR A 80 -11.42 17.43 0.75
CA TYR A 80 -11.57 18.70 1.45
C TYR A 80 -12.85 19.43 1.01
N LEU A 81 -13.10 19.50 -0.29
CA LEU A 81 -14.25 20.21 -0.85
C LEU A 81 -15.59 19.53 -0.56
N PHE A 82 -15.63 18.18 -0.56
CA PHE A 82 -16.88 17.43 -0.43
C PHE A 82 -17.10 16.78 0.95
N GLY A 83 -16.04 16.51 1.70
CA GLY A 83 -16.09 15.84 3.01
C GLY A 83 -15.57 16.69 4.17
N GLY A 84 -14.89 17.82 3.90
CA GLY A 84 -14.26 18.63 4.93
C GLY A 84 -12.84 18.19 5.29
N LYS A 85 -12.20 18.93 6.21
CA LYS A 85 -10.77 18.79 6.51
C LYS A 85 -10.41 17.43 7.11
N GLU A 86 -11.29 16.83 7.91
CA GLU A 86 -11.08 15.55 8.58
C GLU A 86 -10.94 14.43 7.55
N TRP A 87 -11.86 14.38 6.58
CA TRP A 87 -11.85 13.40 5.49
C TRP A 87 -10.70 13.61 4.51
N ALA A 88 -10.30 14.87 4.26
CA ALA A 88 -9.13 15.19 3.45
C ALA A 88 -7.84 14.66 4.09
N LEU A 89 -7.66 14.90 5.39
CA LEU A 89 -6.53 14.39 6.15
C LEU A 89 -6.55 12.86 6.21
N LEU A 90 -7.73 12.26 6.44
CA LEU A 90 -7.88 10.81 6.44
C LEU A 90 -7.42 10.20 5.11
N PHE A 91 -7.90 10.74 3.99
CA PHE A 91 -7.49 10.32 2.65
C PHE A 91 -5.97 10.44 2.48
N PHE A 92 -5.41 11.59 2.84
CA PHE A 92 -3.99 11.88 2.65
C PHE A 92 -3.13 10.90 3.45
N PHE A 93 -3.37 10.76 4.76
CA PHE A 93 -2.58 9.87 5.61
C PHE A 93 -2.74 8.39 5.22
N CYS A 94 -3.97 7.95 4.96
CA CYS A 94 -4.23 6.56 4.55
C CYS A 94 -3.53 6.22 3.24
N SER A 95 -3.69 7.06 2.21
CA SER A 95 -3.07 6.83 0.90
C SER A 95 -1.56 7.00 0.95
N PHE A 96 -1.05 7.96 1.72
CA PHE A 96 0.40 8.15 1.91
C PHE A 96 1.03 6.93 2.57
N LEU A 97 0.46 6.45 3.67
CA LEU A 97 0.96 5.25 4.37
C LEU A 97 0.82 3.99 3.52
N HIS A 98 -0.22 3.92 2.68
CA HIS A 98 -0.31 2.91 1.62
C HIS A 98 0.95 2.96 0.74
N PHE A 99 1.21 4.09 0.05
CA PHE A 99 2.39 4.22 -0.81
C PHE A 99 3.74 3.99 -0.11
N VAL A 100 3.86 4.38 1.16
CA VAL A 100 5.08 4.16 1.97
C VAL A 100 5.35 2.67 2.13
N HIS A 101 4.37 1.89 2.62
CA HIS A 101 4.62 0.46 2.82
C HIS A 101 4.72 -0.29 1.49
N ASP A 102 4.03 0.19 0.45
CA ASP A 102 4.15 -0.33 -0.91
C ASP A 102 5.52 -0.08 -1.55
N SER A 103 6.32 0.79 -0.92
CA SER A 103 7.72 1.03 -1.26
C SER A 103 8.68 0.14 -0.47
N ILE A 104 8.20 -0.77 0.39
CA ILE A 104 9.04 -1.60 1.28
C ILE A 104 8.77 -3.09 1.04
N GLY A 105 9.83 -3.87 0.89
CA GLY A 105 9.75 -5.33 0.92
C GLY A 105 9.06 -5.95 -0.29
N ILE A 106 7.80 -6.37 -0.16
CA ILE A 106 7.06 -7.09 -1.21
C ILE A 106 6.74 -6.17 -2.40
N GLY A 107 6.60 -4.88 -2.14
CA GLY A 107 6.32 -3.89 -3.16
C GLY A 107 7.53 -3.62 -4.06
N TRP A 108 7.29 -3.49 -5.37
CA TRP A 108 8.31 -3.14 -6.36
C TRP A 108 8.57 -1.62 -6.45
N GLY A 109 8.30 -0.90 -5.36
CA GLY A 109 8.43 0.55 -5.29
C GLY A 109 7.28 1.31 -5.95
N ILE A 110 7.29 2.62 -5.73
CA ILE A 110 6.27 3.58 -6.17
C ILE A 110 6.92 4.73 -6.93
N LYS A 111 6.22 5.31 -7.90
CA LYS A 111 6.70 6.44 -8.69
C LYS A 111 6.50 7.76 -7.96
N TRP A 112 7.18 7.89 -6.81
CA TRP A 112 7.10 9.07 -5.94
C TRP A 112 7.33 10.39 -6.66
N LEU A 113 8.17 10.42 -7.69
CA LEU A 113 8.57 11.64 -8.40
C LEU A 113 7.88 11.84 -9.76
N TRP A 114 6.85 11.07 -10.09
CA TRP A 114 6.09 11.29 -11.33
C TRP A 114 5.34 12.64 -11.28
N PRO A 115 5.28 13.45 -12.36
CA PRO A 115 5.69 13.16 -13.75
C PRO A 115 7.14 13.51 -14.09
N PHE A 116 7.95 13.96 -13.12
CA PHE A 116 9.34 14.36 -13.35
C PHE A 116 10.29 13.16 -13.52
N SER A 117 9.93 12.00 -12.95
CA SER A 117 10.64 10.74 -13.14
C SER A 117 9.65 9.59 -13.34
N THR A 118 10.06 8.60 -14.13
CA THR A 118 9.31 7.34 -14.31
C THR A 118 9.86 6.19 -13.49
N ASN A 119 10.89 6.43 -12.68
CA ASN A 119 11.50 5.41 -11.84
C ASN A 119 10.58 5.04 -10.67
N ASN A 120 10.61 3.76 -10.31
CA ASN A 120 10.01 3.27 -9.08
C ASN A 120 11.04 3.40 -7.95
N PHE A 121 10.62 3.93 -6.81
CA PHE A 121 11.46 4.04 -5.63
C PHE A 121 10.99 3.06 -4.57
N ALA A 122 11.91 2.24 -4.07
CA ALA A 122 11.70 1.31 -2.98
C ALA A 122 12.76 1.53 -1.89
N PHE A 123 12.47 1.09 -0.66
CA PHE A 123 13.28 1.34 0.52
C PHE A 123 13.64 0.05 1.23
N PHE A 124 14.83 0.06 1.86
CA PHE A 124 15.41 -0.97 2.72
C PHE A 124 15.74 -2.30 2.03
N TYR A 125 14.77 -2.98 1.44
CA TYR A 125 14.95 -4.28 0.79
C TYR A 125 13.86 -4.57 -0.23
N LEU A 126 14.18 -5.44 -1.20
CA LEU A 126 13.19 -6.06 -2.10
C LEU A 126 13.04 -7.53 -1.72
N TYR A 127 11.82 -7.98 -1.51
CA TYR A 127 11.53 -9.38 -1.22
C TYR A 127 12.00 -10.27 -2.37
N SER A 128 12.71 -11.35 -2.03
CA SER A 128 13.02 -12.43 -2.96
C SER A 128 12.76 -13.79 -2.34
N ARG A 129 12.17 -14.69 -3.13
CA ARG A 129 12.02 -16.10 -2.76
C ARG A 129 13.35 -16.85 -2.70
N LYS A 130 14.41 -16.38 -3.37
CA LYS A 130 15.73 -17.04 -3.47
C LYS A 130 16.54 -16.96 -2.14
N GLY A 131 15.91 -17.06 -0.97
CA GLY A 131 16.60 -17.08 0.32
C GLY A 131 17.28 -15.75 0.68
N ASN A 132 18.49 -15.80 1.26
CA ASN A 132 19.29 -14.64 1.72
C ASN A 132 19.77 -13.69 0.59
N THR A 133 19.20 -13.78 -0.62
CA THR A 133 19.59 -12.97 -1.78
C THR A 133 18.70 -11.75 -2.00
N SER A 134 17.83 -11.41 -1.04
CA SER A 134 17.03 -10.20 -1.12
C SER A 134 17.96 -8.98 -1.17
N PRO A 135 17.96 -8.18 -2.23
CA PRO A 135 18.83 -7.03 -2.31
C PRO A 135 18.42 -6.01 -1.25
N THR A 136 19.41 -5.45 -0.55
CA THR A 136 19.21 -4.46 0.51
C THR A 136 19.90 -3.14 0.17
N ARG A 137 19.17 -2.04 0.27
CA ARG A 137 19.64 -0.66 0.09
C ARG A 137 18.69 0.27 0.81
N ILE A 138 19.19 1.39 1.34
CA ILE A 138 18.32 2.44 1.93
C ILE A 138 17.31 2.92 0.88
N LEU A 139 17.77 3.14 -0.35
CA LEU A 139 16.96 3.59 -1.47
C LEU A 139 17.33 2.81 -2.73
N PHE A 140 16.31 2.26 -3.37
CA PHE A 140 16.35 1.77 -4.74
C PHE A 140 15.69 2.81 -5.63
N SER A 141 16.33 3.14 -6.76
CA SER A 141 15.73 3.87 -7.87
C SER A 141 15.78 2.94 -9.07
N ILE A 142 14.63 2.34 -9.41
CA ILE A 142 14.50 1.27 -10.39
C ILE A 142 13.88 1.89 -11.65
N SER A 143 14.66 1.97 -12.72
CA SER A 143 14.14 2.42 -14.02
C SER A 143 13.20 1.38 -14.63
N LYS A 144 12.41 1.79 -15.62
CA LYS A 144 11.51 0.88 -16.35
C LYS A 144 12.26 -0.27 -17.01
N GLU A 145 13.45 -0.02 -17.55
CA GLU A 145 14.31 -1.01 -18.18
C GLU A 145 14.87 -2.00 -17.16
N GLN A 146 15.22 -1.51 -15.96
CA GLN A 146 15.74 -2.33 -14.86
C GLN A 146 14.65 -3.17 -14.21
N MET A 147 13.40 -2.70 -14.17
CA MET A 147 12.28 -3.39 -13.53
C MET A 147 12.14 -4.84 -14.03
N GLY A 148 12.20 -5.02 -15.35
CA GLY A 148 12.11 -6.36 -15.95
C GLY A 148 13.23 -7.32 -15.49
N HIS A 149 14.44 -6.80 -15.24
CA HIS A 149 15.53 -7.60 -14.66
C HIS A 149 15.24 -7.98 -13.21
N TYR A 150 14.86 -7.01 -12.37
CA TYR A 150 14.56 -7.27 -10.96
C TYR A 150 13.41 -8.27 -10.77
N VAL A 151 12.35 -8.12 -11.54
CA VAL A 151 11.18 -9.01 -11.49
C VAL A 151 11.54 -10.43 -11.93
N ARG A 152 12.34 -10.59 -12.99
CA ARG A 152 12.80 -11.93 -13.44
C ARG A 152 13.73 -12.59 -12.43
N GLU A 153 14.62 -11.80 -11.82
CA GLU A 153 15.67 -12.33 -10.95
C GLU A 153 15.16 -12.63 -9.54
N TYR A 154 14.32 -11.75 -8.99
CA TYR A 154 13.90 -11.79 -7.59
C TYR A 154 12.42 -12.08 -7.39
N GLY A 155 11.59 -11.93 -8.43
CA GLY A 155 10.14 -12.05 -8.29
C GLY A 155 9.64 -13.47 -8.00
N ASP A 156 8.50 -13.53 -7.32
CA ASP A 156 7.87 -14.78 -6.91
C ASP A 156 6.43 -14.86 -7.41
N LYS A 157 6.18 -15.79 -8.34
CA LYS A 157 4.84 -16.06 -8.88
C LYS A 157 3.84 -16.50 -7.82
N ASP A 158 4.34 -17.15 -6.78
CA ASP A 158 3.54 -17.73 -5.70
C ASP A 158 3.72 -16.92 -4.41
N TRP A 159 4.09 -15.63 -4.50
CA TRP A 159 4.41 -14.77 -3.35
C TRP A 159 3.34 -14.83 -2.27
N PHE A 160 2.06 -14.76 -2.64
CA PHE A 160 0.96 -14.82 -1.67
C PHE A 160 0.98 -16.13 -0.87
N LYS A 161 1.14 -17.27 -1.55
CA LYS A 161 1.25 -18.58 -0.90
C LYS A 161 2.52 -18.69 -0.06
N ASN A 162 3.64 -18.13 -0.54
CA ASN A 162 4.92 -18.25 0.15
C ASN A 162 5.08 -17.31 1.34
N ILE A 163 4.34 -16.19 1.35
CA ILE A 163 4.36 -15.21 2.43
C ILE A 163 3.22 -15.47 3.41
N TYR A 164 1.97 -15.49 2.96
CA TYR A 164 0.80 -15.51 3.85
C TYR A 164 0.32 -16.91 4.25
N LEU A 165 0.64 -17.95 3.47
CA LEU A 165 0.24 -19.33 3.80
C LEU A 165 1.37 -20.15 4.43
N LYS A 166 2.48 -19.50 4.80
CA LYS A 166 3.64 -20.10 5.46
C LYS A 166 4.12 -19.20 6.60
N TRP A 167 4.97 -19.74 7.45
CA TRP A 167 5.67 -18.98 8.47
C TRP A 167 6.67 -18.00 7.80
N HIS A 168 6.25 -16.75 7.65
CA HIS A 168 7.04 -15.68 7.04
C HIS A 168 7.03 -14.42 7.91
N PRO A 169 8.18 -13.75 8.14
CA PRO A 169 8.24 -12.56 8.98
C PRO A 169 7.25 -11.45 8.58
N ILE A 170 7.11 -11.20 7.27
CA ILE A 170 6.19 -10.17 6.77
C ILE A 170 4.73 -10.52 7.14
N ALA A 171 4.30 -11.76 6.94
CA ALA A 171 2.95 -12.18 7.29
C ALA A 171 2.70 -12.10 8.81
N ILE A 172 3.69 -12.47 9.63
CA ILE A 172 3.59 -12.36 11.09
C ILE A 172 3.38 -10.89 11.50
N VAL A 173 4.16 -9.97 10.94
CA VAL A 173 4.00 -8.53 11.21
C VAL A 173 2.64 -8.03 10.76
N GLU A 174 2.24 -8.30 9.52
CA GLU A 174 0.95 -7.85 8.99
C GLU A 174 -0.24 -8.41 9.77
N TYR A 175 -0.23 -9.69 10.13
CA TYR A 175 -1.28 -10.30 10.94
C TYR A 175 -1.31 -9.75 12.36
N THR A 176 -0.16 -9.52 12.97
CA THR A 176 -0.10 -8.93 14.31
C THR A 176 -0.72 -7.54 14.32
N VAL A 177 -0.32 -6.69 13.38
CA VAL A 177 -0.82 -5.31 13.25
C VAL A 177 -2.31 -5.28 12.89
N PHE A 178 -2.76 -6.23 12.07
CA PHE A 178 -4.18 -6.40 11.74
C PHE A 178 -5.00 -6.85 12.94
N ILE A 179 -4.59 -7.91 13.65
CA ILE A 179 -5.33 -8.41 14.82
C ILE A 179 -5.37 -7.33 15.91
N SER A 180 -4.25 -6.63 16.15
CA SER A 180 -4.21 -5.56 17.15
C SER A 180 -5.12 -4.38 16.77
N SER A 181 -5.25 -4.05 15.49
CA SER A 181 -6.15 -2.95 15.06
C SER A 181 -7.61 -3.32 15.22
N ILE A 182 -7.99 -4.58 14.95
CA ILE A 182 -9.35 -5.07 15.18
C ILE A 182 -9.68 -5.08 16.68
N ILE A 183 -8.78 -5.60 17.53
CA ILE A 183 -8.97 -5.58 18.99
C ILE A 183 -9.13 -4.13 19.47
N PHE A 184 -8.25 -3.23 19.02
CA PHE A 184 -8.34 -1.81 19.32
C PHE A 184 -9.68 -1.21 18.91
N LEU A 185 -10.14 -1.48 17.68
CA LEU A 185 -11.41 -0.96 17.16
C LEU A 185 -12.61 -1.45 17.99
N LEU A 186 -12.59 -2.72 18.41
CA LEU A 186 -13.63 -3.28 19.28
C LEU A 186 -13.70 -2.54 20.62
N PHE A 187 -12.55 -2.27 21.26
CA PHE A 187 -12.51 -1.48 22.49
C PHE A 187 -12.82 0.01 22.28
N TYR A 188 -12.59 0.55 21.08
CA TYR A 188 -12.89 1.95 20.78
C TYR A 188 -14.40 2.19 20.61
N ILE A 189 -15.12 1.21 20.05
CA ILE A 189 -16.56 1.32 19.74
C ILE A 189 -17.45 0.91 20.91
N LEU A 190 -16.98 0.01 21.79
CA LEU A 190 -17.70 -0.42 23.01
C LEU A 190 -17.61 0.61 24.13
#